data_AF-A0A925KE26-F1
#
_entry.id   AF-A0A925KE26-F1
#
_cell.length_a   1.000
_cell.length_b   1.000
_cell.length_c   1.000
_cell.angle_alpha   90.00
_cell.angle_beta   90.00
_cell.angle_gamma   90.00
#
_symmetry.space_group_name_H-M   'P 1'
#
loop_
_entity.id
_entity.type
_entity.pdbx_description
1 polymer ?
#
loop_
_entity_poly.entity_id
_entity_poly.type
_entity_poly.pdbx_seq_one_letter_code
_entity_poly.pdbx_strand_id
1 'polypeptide(L)'
;MTTVLRVALLGFSAFERSAIGSYFRLAARRTPSYELVATPDDSDFIVADADHAASVQLVVALERLDDTVFIGQQAPAGATAWMGRPIDTLHVMRELDALGSAQSSPPPAPVPAPI
;
A
#
# COMPACT_ATOMS: atom_id res chain seq x y z
N MET A 1 4.39 -20.30 5.45
CA MET A 1 5.41 -19.24 5.32
C MET A 1 4.70 -17.93 5.59
N THR A 2 5.13 -17.15 6.58
CA THR A 2 4.53 -15.84 6.85
C THR A 2 5.17 -14.82 5.91
N THR A 3 4.43 -14.36 4.90
CA THR A 3 4.89 -13.30 3.99
C THR A 3 4.87 -11.97 4.73
N VAL A 4 6.01 -11.27 4.74
CA VAL A 4 6.12 -9.90 5.27
C VAL A 4 6.13 -8.94 4.08
N LEU A 5 5.18 -8.00 4.06
CA LEU A 5 5.05 -6.98 3.03
C LEU A 5 5.49 -5.64 3.59
N ARG A 6 6.42 -4.99 2.90
CA ARG A 6 6.99 -3.69 3.29
C ARG A 6 6.13 -2.56 2.76
N VAL A 7 5.81 -1.60 3.62
CA VAL A 7 4.91 -0.50 3.32
C VAL A 7 5.61 0.83 3.61
N ALA A 8 5.74 1.69 2.61
CA ALA A 8 6.26 3.04 2.79
C ALA A 8 5.14 4.04 3.01
N LEU A 9 5.32 4.95 3.97
CA LEU A 9 4.39 6.06 4.21
C LEU A 9 4.98 7.35 3.63
N LEU A 10 4.25 8.04 2.75
CA LEU A 10 4.63 9.32 2.14
C LEU A 10 3.65 10.42 2.54
N GLY A 11 4.17 11.57 2.98
CA GLY A 11 3.34 12.74 3.34
C GLY A 11 2.72 12.69 4.73
N PHE A 12 2.75 11.52 5.38
CA PHE A 12 2.30 11.36 6.77
C PHE A 12 3.29 11.94 7.79
N SER A 13 2.73 12.53 8.84
CA SER A 13 3.47 13.00 10.02
C SER A 13 4.10 11.85 10.81
N ALA A 14 5.12 12.14 11.63
CA ALA A 14 5.73 11.15 12.51
C ALA A 14 4.72 10.49 13.46
N PHE A 15 3.70 11.24 13.89
CA PHE A 15 2.62 10.73 14.72
C PHE A 15 1.76 9.69 14.00
N GLU A 16 1.26 10.00 12.80
CA GLU A 16 0.47 9.07 11.99
C GLU A 16 1.26 7.79 11.65
N ARG A 17 2.54 7.96 11.26
CA ARG A 17 3.45 6.83 11.02
C ARG A 17 3.56 5.93 12.25
N SER A 18 3.71 6.51 13.43
CA SER A 18 3.83 5.76 14.68
C SER A 18 2.52 5.07 15.09
N ALA A 19 1.38 5.70 14.82
CA ALA A 19 0.06 5.12 15.05
C ALA A 19 -0.18 3.89 14.13
N ILE A 20 0.05 4.05 12.83
CA ILE A 20 -0.05 2.96 11.84
C ILE A 20 0.94 1.84 12.18
N GLY A 21 2.20 2.17 12.47
CA GLY A 21 3.23 1.18 12.79
C GLY A 21 2.93 0.41 14.08
N SER A 22 2.31 1.05 15.06
CA SER A 22 1.87 0.36 16.29
C SER A 22 0.71 -0.60 16.00
N TYR A 23 -0.22 -0.22 15.13
CA TYR A 23 -1.29 -1.10 14.68
C TYR A 23 -0.76 -2.29 13.87
N PHE A 24 0.20 -2.07 12.97
CA PHE A 24 0.84 -3.14 12.20
C PHE A 24 1.56 -4.13 13.11
N ARG A 25 2.27 -3.66 14.14
CA ARG A 25 2.87 -4.55 15.17
C ARG A 25 1.83 -5.36 15.93
N LEU A 26 0.69 -4.77 16.30
CA LEU A 26 -0.42 -5.51 16.92
C LEU A 26 -0.99 -6.57 15.97
N ALA A 27 -1.08 -6.22 14.69
CA ALA A 27 -1.59 -7.09 13.63
C ALA A 27 -0.53 -8.05 13.06
N ALA A 28 0.73 -8.02 13.52
CA ALA A 28 1.83 -8.85 13.03
C ALA A 28 1.62 -10.37 13.21
N ARG A 29 0.59 -10.76 13.99
CA ARG A 29 0.17 -12.16 14.13
C ARG A 29 -0.61 -12.68 12.91
N ARG A 30 -1.02 -11.79 12.00
CA ARG A 30 -1.76 -12.13 10.78
C ARG A 30 -0.80 -12.39 9.61
N THR A 31 -1.30 -13.12 8.61
CA THR A 31 -0.57 -13.33 7.34
C THR A 31 -1.42 -12.77 6.19
N PRO A 32 -0.84 -11.90 5.33
CA PRO A 32 0.51 -11.35 5.39
C PRO A 32 0.69 -10.34 6.54
N SER A 33 1.91 -10.25 7.06
CA SER A 33 2.32 -9.25 8.05
C SER A 33 2.86 -8.01 7.35
N TYR A 34 2.70 -6.83 7.94
CA TYR A 34 3.12 -5.57 7.32
C TYR A 34 4.22 -4.90 8.13
N GLU A 35 5.27 -4.44 7.44
CA GLU A 35 6.40 -3.73 8.05
C GLU A 35 6.52 -2.32 7.44
N LEU A 36 6.66 -1.30 8.29
CA LEU A 36 6.83 0.06 7.79
C LEU A 36 8.30 0.32 7.45
N VAL A 37 8.54 0.78 6.22
CA VAL A 37 9.86 1.21 5.76
C VAL A 37 9.91 2.72 5.53
N ALA A 38 11.10 3.30 5.67
CA ALA A 38 11.30 4.73 5.53
C ALA A 38 11.31 5.18 4.06
N THR A 39 11.77 4.31 3.16
CA THR A 39 11.99 4.60 1.75
C THR A 39 11.00 3.86 0.87
N PRO A 40 10.33 4.54 -0.07
CA PRO A 40 9.43 3.88 -1.02
C PRO A 40 10.16 2.87 -1.91
N ASP A 41 11.45 3.07 -2.17
CA ASP A 41 12.29 2.16 -2.97
C ASP A 41 12.44 0.75 -2.34
N ASP A 42 12.41 0.66 -1.01
CA ASP A 42 12.53 -0.62 -0.27
C ASP A 42 11.16 -1.23 0.05
N SER A 43 10.06 -0.60 -0.40
CA SER A 43 8.69 -1.00 -0.08
C SER A 43 8.02 -1.81 -1.18
N ASP A 44 7.20 -2.80 -0.80
CA ASP A 44 6.31 -3.54 -1.71
C ASP A 44 5.03 -2.75 -2.03
N PHE A 45 4.55 -1.95 -1.07
CA PHE A 45 3.40 -1.07 -1.22
C PHE A 45 3.68 0.33 -0.70
N ILE A 46 3.00 1.32 -1.26
CA ILE A 46 3.12 2.70 -0.81
C ILE A 46 1.77 3.16 -0.27
N VAL A 47 1.79 3.87 0.84
CA VAL A 47 0.65 4.67 1.30
C VAL A 47 1.06 6.12 1.19
N ALA A 48 0.37 6.87 0.35
CA ALA A 48 0.67 8.28 0.11
C ALA A 48 -0.47 9.17 0.61
N ASP A 49 -0.10 10.26 1.28
CA ASP A 49 -1.05 11.30 1.63
C ASP A 49 -1.47 12.07 0.37
N ALA A 50 -2.75 11.96 0.03
CA ALA A 50 -3.33 12.59 -1.14
C ALA A 50 -3.52 14.11 -0.94
N ASP A 51 -3.56 14.57 0.31
CA ASP A 51 -3.55 15.99 0.63
C ASP A 51 -2.13 16.59 0.52
N HIS A 52 -1.09 15.74 0.38
CA HIS A 52 0.31 16.16 0.26
C HIS A 52 0.81 16.04 -1.18
N ALA A 53 0.78 17.15 -1.92
CA ALA A 53 1.14 17.20 -3.34
C ALA A 53 2.54 16.64 -3.67
N ALA A 54 3.52 16.77 -2.77
CA ALA A 54 4.86 16.21 -3.01
C ALA A 54 4.87 14.67 -2.96
N SER A 55 4.01 14.06 -2.14
CA SER A 55 3.88 12.60 -2.03
C SER A 55 3.21 12.01 -3.25
N VAL A 56 2.14 12.66 -3.74
CA VAL A 56 1.49 12.29 -4.99
C VAL A 56 2.48 12.37 -6.16
N GLN A 57 3.21 13.49 -6.30
CA GLN A 57 4.22 13.64 -7.35
C GLN A 57 5.32 12.58 -7.29
N LEU A 58 5.76 12.20 -6.09
CA LEU A 58 6.77 11.18 -5.91
C LEU A 58 6.26 9.81 -6.38
N VAL A 59 5.03 9.42 -6.03
CA VAL A 59 4.43 8.15 -6.48
C VAL A 59 4.27 8.11 -7.99
N VAL A 60 3.80 9.22 -8.58
CA VAL A 60 3.66 9.36 -10.04
C VAL A 60 5.03 9.23 -10.71
N ALA A 61 6.06 9.89 -10.17
CA ALA A 61 7.42 9.82 -10.70
C ALA A 61 8.07 8.44 -10.56
N LEU A 62 7.66 7.65 -9.56
CA LEU A 62 8.07 6.25 -9.41
C LEU A 62 7.24 5.29 -10.26
N GLU A 63 6.19 5.76 -10.94
CA GLU A 63 5.23 4.94 -11.70
C GLU A 63 4.53 3.87 -10.84
N ARG A 64 4.44 4.09 -9.53
CA ARG A 64 3.86 3.13 -8.56
C ARG A 64 2.42 3.45 -8.17
N LEU A 65 1.67 4.12 -9.04
CA LEU A 65 0.27 4.48 -8.78
C LEU A 65 -0.61 3.26 -8.48
N ASP A 66 -0.34 2.12 -9.12
CA ASP A 66 -1.13 0.89 -8.99
C ASP A 66 -0.92 0.19 -7.63
N ASP A 67 0.31 0.24 -7.11
CA ASP A 67 0.69 -0.30 -5.80
C ASP A 67 0.60 0.74 -4.66
N THR A 68 -0.09 1.85 -4.90
CA THR A 68 -0.23 2.94 -3.94
C THR A 68 -1.66 3.10 -3.44
N VAL A 69 -1.79 3.12 -2.10
CA VAL A 69 -3.02 3.52 -1.41
C VAL A 69 -2.94 5.00 -1.07
N PHE A 70 -3.84 5.79 -1.63
CA PHE A 70 -3.94 7.22 -1.36
C PHE A 70 -4.88 7.50 -0.17
N ILE A 71 -4.42 8.28 0.83
CA ILE A 71 -5.28 8.71 1.94
C ILE A 71 -5.37 10.23 1.93
N GLY A 72 -6.57 10.77 1.82
CA GLY A 72 -6.78 12.22 1.88
C GLY A 72 -8.13 12.64 1.36
N GLN A 73 -8.36 13.94 1.22
CA GLN A 73 -9.66 14.43 0.75
C GLN A 73 -9.95 14.12 -0.71
N GLN A 74 -8.93 14.02 -1.57
CA GLN A 74 -9.12 13.83 -3.00
C GLN A 74 -8.17 12.78 -3.57
N ALA A 75 -8.70 11.84 -4.36
CA ALA A 75 -7.90 10.86 -5.08
C ALA A 75 -7.15 11.51 -6.25
N PRO A 76 -5.87 11.16 -6.50
CA PRO A 76 -5.21 11.53 -7.74
C PRO A 76 -5.78 10.74 -8.93
N ALA A 77 -5.68 11.33 -10.13
CA ALA A 77 -6.13 10.69 -11.36
C ALA A 77 -5.28 9.44 -11.64
N GLY A 78 -5.93 8.29 -11.79
CA GLY A 78 -5.27 6.99 -11.97
C GLY A 78 -4.89 6.28 -10.67
N ALA A 79 -5.35 6.76 -9.50
CA ALA A 79 -5.21 6.03 -8.25
C ALA A 79 -6.04 4.73 -8.27
N THR A 80 -5.38 3.60 -8.00
CA THR A 80 -6.05 2.29 -7.91
C THR A 80 -6.78 2.14 -6.56
N ALA A 81 -6.18 2.64 -5.47
CA ALA A 81 -6.78 2.64 -4.15
C ALA A 81 -6.77 4.05 -3.54
N TRP A 82 -7.92 4.49 -3.04
CA TRP A 82 -8.06 5.77 -2.34
C TRP A 82 -9.06 5.67 -1.18
N MET A 83 -8.77 6.38 -0.10
CA MET A 83 -9.65 6.52 1.05
C MET A 83 -9.67 7.94 1.62
N GLY A 84 -10.84 8.36 2.08
CA GLY A 84 -11.02 9.60 2.82
C GLY A 84 -10.40 9.55 4.21
N ARG A 85 -10.06 10.73 4.75
CA ARG A 85 -9.74 10.88 6.18
C ARG A 85 -11.04 10.85 7.02
N PRO A 86 -11.01 10.37 8.27
CA PRO A 86 -9.84 9.96 9.06
C PRO A 86 -9.20 8.64 8.59
N ILE A 87 -7.91 8.46 8.89
CA ILE A 87 -7.17 7.23 8.54
C ILE A 87 -7.80 6.04 9.26
N ASP A 88 -8.40 5.13 8.50
CA ASP A 88 -8.89 3.84 9.00
C ASP A 88 -7.85 2.74 8.71
N THR A 89 -7.10 2.35 9.74
CA THR A 89 -6.06 1.33 9.63
C THR A 89 -6.59 -0.03 9.19
N LEU A 90 -7.83 -0.40 9.54
CA LEU A 90 -8.43 -1.65 9.07
C LEU A 90 -8.68 -1.60 7.57
N HIS A 91 -9.16 -0.46 7.06
CA HIS A 91 -9.40 -0.25 5.64
C HIS A 91 -8.08 -0.28 4.86
N VAL A 92 -7.05 0.46 5.30
CA VAL A 92 -5.69 0.41 4.70
C VAL A 92 -5.21 -1.03 4.57
N MET A 93 -5.38 -1.82 5.63
CA MET A 93 -4.95 -3.21 5.63
C MET A 93 -5.77 -4.14 4.74
N ARG A 94 -7.01 -3.78 4.37
CA ARG A 94 -7.80 -4.53 3.38
C ARG A 94 -7.36 -4.21 1.97
N GLU A 95 -7.10 -2.94 1.67
CA GLU A 95 -6.61 -2.54 0.35
C GLU A 95 -5.22 -3.14 0.10
N LEU A 96 -4.32 -3.09 1.08
CA LEU A 96 -3.02 -3.76 0.99
C LEU A 96 -3.14 -5.27 0.80
N ASP A 97 -4.14 -5.90 1.41
CA ASP A 97 -4.40 -7.34 1.27
C ASP A 97 -4.93 -7.69 -0.13
N ALA A 98 -5.79 -6.83 -0.68
CA ALA A 98 -6.29 -6.95 -2.04
C ALA A 98 -5.16 -6.79 -3.07
N LEU A 99 -4.30 -5.79 -2.91
CA LEU A 99 -3.13 -5.55 -3.75
C LEU A 99 -2.11 -6.70 -3.63
N GLY A 100 -1.82 -7.13 -2.39
CA GLY A 100 -0.96 -8.28 -2.12
C GLY A 100 -1.48 -9.58 -2.73
N SER A 101 -2.79 -9.81 -2.68
CA SER A 101 -3.43 -10.98 -3.29
C SER A 101 -3.44 -10.94 -4.82
N ALA A 102 -3.57 -9.74 -5.40
CA ALA A 102 -3.46 -9.53 -6.85
C ALA A 102 -2.05 -9.80 -7.36
N GLN A 103 -1.01 -9.30 -6.68
CA GLN A 103 0.40 -9.59 -7.01
C GLN A 103 0.80 -11.06 -6.75
N SER A 104 0.24 -11.68 -5.70
CA SER A 104 0.54 -13.07 -5.33
C SER A 104 -0.11 -14.10 -6.25
N SER A 105 -1.10 -13.69 -7.06
CA SER A 105 -1.59 -14.56 -8.11
C SER A 105 -0.49 -14.70 -9.16
N PRO A 106 0.07 -15.89 -9.40
CA PRO A 106 0.88 -16.08 -10.59
C PRO A 106 0.01 -15.67 -11.79
N PRO A 107 0.60 -15.02 -12.83
CA PRO A 107 -0.13 -14.86 -14.08
C PRO A 107 -0.72 -16.22 -14.45
N PRO A 108 -1.99 -16.31 -14.88
CA PRO A 108 -2.57 -17.60 -15.24
C PRO A 108 -1.64 -18.29 -16.23
N ALA A 109 -0.99 -19.38 -15.80
CA ALA A 109 -0.19 -20.22 -16.68
C ALA A 109 -1.10 -20.79 -17.79
N PRO A 110 -0.57 -20.99 -19.00
CA PRO A 110 -1.27 -20.80 -20.27
C PRO A 110 -2.21 -21.96 -20.61
N VAL A 111 -3.30 -21.69 -21.32
CA VAL A 111 -4.00 -22.75 -22.07
C VAL A 111 -3.12 -23.19 -23.25
N PRO A 112 -2.63 -24.44 -23.30
CA PRO A 112 -2.01 -24.97 -24.51
C PRO A 112 -3.14 -25.21 -25.51
N ALA A 113 -3.02 -24.64 -26.72
CA ALA A 113 -3.92 -24.99 -27.81
C ALA A 113 -3.83 -26.51 -28.08
N PRO A 114 -4.96 -27.22 -28.24
CA PRO A 114 -4.92 -28.62 -28.61
C PRO A 114 -4.35 -28.76 -30.03
N ILE A 115 -3.47 -29.74 -30.19
CA ILE A 115 -2.85 -30.21 -31.44
C ILE A 115 -3.88 -30.76 -32.42
#